data_AF-A0A383VV18-F1
#
_entry.id   AF-A0A383VV18-F1
#
_cell.length_a   1.000
_cell.length_b   1.000
_cell.length_c   1.000
_cell.angle_alpha   90.00
_cell.angle_beta   90.00
_cell.angle_gamma   90.00
#
_symmetry.space_group_name_H-M   'P 1'
#
loop_
_entity.id
_entity.type
_entity.pdbx_description
1 polymer ?
#
loop_
_entity_poly.entity_id
_entity_poly.type
_entity_poly.pdbx_seq_one_letter_code
_entity_poly.pdbx_strand_id
1 'polypeptide(L)'
;MRQLAFVRAAQQRHSSSSSSSSSSTRSDYERGAFNFAPASSLDDTVYGCHMPGFTPRLTPSAALTSAVVEPWAAFMRQQGISTVIVLLGKDELSMFDPSLLDVYSAQGFTAHHLPARVPGNFPKITAVMEQAAQQGTRVVVHCTGGCHRVGTVLTAWIKHRHGLAGNEAAHVMAAAATQHGVNREPPSSVVLHQYMDGAGW
;
A
#
# COMPACT_ATOMS: atom_id res chain seq x y z
N MET A 1 46.74 -41.66 -1.42
CA MET A 1 46.53 -43.07 -1.83
C MET A 1 46.11 -43.89 -0.62
N ARG A 2 45.03 -44.68 -0.78
CA ARG A 2 44.38 -45.73 0.07
C ARG A 2 42.88 -45.42 0.21
N GLN A 3 42.04 -45.84 -0.75
CA GLN A 3 41.31 -47.13 -0.88
C GLN A 3 40.27 -47.37 0.23
N LEU A 4 38.96 -47.30 -0.11
CA LEU A 4 38.00 -48.42 -0.33
C LEU A 4 37.38 -48.91 1.01
N ALA A 5 36.11 -49.31 1.17
CA ALA A 5 34.90 -49.37 0.36
C ALA A 5 33.73 -49.81 1.29
N PHE A 6 32.49 -49.49 0.88
CA PHE A 6 31.22 -50.25 1.03
C PHE A 6 30.81 -50.92 2.37
N VAL A 7 29.54 -50.74 2.76
CA VAL A 7 28.49 -51.80 2.86
C VAL A 7 27.10 -51.18 3.14
N ARG A 8 26.07 -51.90 2.65
CA ARG A 8 24.66 -51.57 2.40
C ARG A 8 23.71 -51.53 3.62
N ALA A 9 22.65 -50.72 3.44
CA ALA A 9 21.20 -50.93 3.66
C ALA A 9 20.65 -51.72 4.87
N ALA A 10 19.66 -51.12 5.54
CA ALA A 10 18.37 -51.75 5.84
C ALA A 10 17.28 -50.70 6.16
N GLN A 11 16.17 -50.74 5.41
CA GLN A 11 14.88 -50.19 5.81
C GLN A 11 14.24 -51.11 6.86
N GLN A 12 13.60 -50.55 7.90
CA GLN A 12 12.19 -50.83 8.19
C GLN A 12 11.57 -49.84 9.21
N ARG A 13 10.46 -49.29 8.73
CA ARG A 13 9.32 -48.57 9.32
C ARG A 13 9.10 -48.75 10.83
N HIS A 14 8.88 -47.64 11.52
CA HIS A 14 7.75 -47.50 12.44
C HIS A 14 7.10 -46.13 12.27
N SER A 15 5.80 -46.19 11.96
CA SER A 15 4.87 -45.08 11.86
C SER A 15 4.67 -44.44 13.23
N SER A 16 4.73 -43.12 13.30
CA SER A 16 4.10 -42.34 14.37
C SER A 16 3.75 -40.97 13.78
N SER A 17 2.51 -40.89 13.33
CA SER A 17 1.80 -39.69 12.94
C SER A 17 1.83 -38.66 14.07
N SER A 18 2.38 -37.48 13.80
CA SER A 18 2.01 -36.25 14.50
C SER A 18 1.90 -35.14 13.46
N SER A 19 0.67 -34.97 13.01
CA SER A 19 0.19 -33.86 12.22
C SER A 19 0.30 -32.56 13.03
N SER A 20 1.21 -31.67 12.64
CA SER A 20 1.22 -30.27 13.07
C SER A 20 0.95 -29.37 11.87
N SER A 21 -0.30 -29.37 11.41
CA SER A 21 -0.83 -28.36 10.50
C SER A 21 -1.43 -27.22 11.32
N SER A 22 -0.63 -26.21 11.64
CA SER A 22 -1.14 -24.90 12.11
C SER A 22 -0.08 -23.80 12.01
N SER A 23 0.08 -23.22 10.81
CA SER A 23 0.76 -21.92 10.67
C SER A 23 0.29 -21.06 9.47
N SER A 24 -0.83 -21.38 8.81
CA SER A 24 -1.27 -20.69 7.58
C SER A 24 -2.56 -19.87 7.74
N THR A 25 -2.76 -19.17 8.86
CA THR A 25 -3.94 -18.31 9.01
C THR A 25 -3.61 -16.84 9.33
N ARG A 26 -2.44 -16.56 9.89
CA ARG A 26 -2.00 -15.17 10.17
C ARG A 26 -1.40 -14.49 8.94
N SER A 27 -0.57 -15.21 8.19
CA SER A 27 0.12 -14.68 6.99
C SER A 27 -0.81 -14.47 5.79
N ASP A 28 -1.88 -15.25 5.67
CA ASP A 28 -2.86 -15.12 4.59
C ASP A 28 -3.88 -14.01 4.83
N TYR A 29 -4.20 -13.70 6.10
CA TYR A 29 -5.02 -12.55 6.47
C TYR A 29 -4.26 -11.22 6.34
N GLU A 30 -2.95 -11.23 6.60
CA GLU A 30 -2.08 -10.06 6.42
C GLU A 30 -1.83 -9.76 4.93
N ARG A 31 -1.80 -10.78 4.07
CA ARG A 31 -1.70 -10.62 2.62
C ARG A 31 -2.94 -9.93 2.07
N GLY A 32 -2.80 -8.66 1.69
CA GLY A 32 -3.86 -7.87 1.08
C GLY A 32 -4.77 -7.12 2.06
N ALA A 33 -4.49 -7.16 3.37
CA ALA A 33 -5.19 -6.34 4.34
C ALA A 33 -5.14 -4.86 3.93
N PHE A 34 -6.31 -4.21 3.91
CA PHE A 34 -6.47 -2.81 3.51
C PHE A 34 -5.95 -2.46 2.11
N ASN A 35 -5.75 -3.45 1.22
CA ASN A 35 -5.07 -3.26 -0.06
C ASN A 35 -3.67 -2.61 0.13
N PHE A 36 -3.01 -2.89 1.26
CA PHE A 36 -1.74 -2.29 1.68
C PHE A 36 -0.53 -2.98 1.04
N ALA A 37 0.34 -2.21 0.39
CA ALA A 37 1.60 -2.69 -0.17
C ALA A 37 2.58 -1.54 -0.41
N PRO A 38 3.90 -1.80 -0.42
CA PRO A 38 4.90 -0.80 -0.80
C PRO A 38 4.68 -0.34 -2.25
N ALA A 39 5.22 0.84 -2.57
CA ALA A 39 5.21 1.37 -3.93
C ALA A 39 5.92 0.42 -4.89
N SER A 40 7.07 -0.11 -4.46
CA SER A 40 7.89 -1.05 -5.23
C SER A 40 8.78 -1.89 -4.32
N SER A 41 9.48 -2.87 -4.87
CA SER A 41 10.59 -3.56 -4.17
C SER A 41 11.86 -2.70 -4.03
N LEU A 42 11.89 -1.52 -4.65
CA LEU A 42 13.01 -0.56 -4.58
C LEU A 42 12.82 0.48 -3.47
N ASP A 43 11.67 0.47 -2.80
CA ASP A 43 11.23 1.52 -1.89
C ASP A 43 10.61 0.92 -0.62
N ASP A 44 11.08 1.36 0.55
CA ASP A 44 10.59 0.98 1.87
C ASP A 44 9.95 2.15 2.64
N THR A 45 9.73 3.27 1.96
CA THR A 45 9.25 4.54 2.51
C THR A 45 7.76 4.77 2.18
N VAL A 46 7.36 4.54 0.94
CA VAL A 46 6.03 4.89 0.41
C VAL A 46 5.20 3.64 0.18
N TYR A 47 3.99 3.66 0.71
CA TYR A 47 3.01 2.58 0.61
C TYR A 47 1.71 3.10 0.02
N GLY A 48 0.95 2.22 -0.61
CA GLY A 48 -0.44 2.49 -1.01
C GLY A 48 -1.42 1.67 -0.21
N CYS A 49 -2.67 2.13 -0.07
CA CYS A 49 -3.78 1.34 0.44
C CYS A 49 -5.15 1.89 0.00
N HIS A 50 -6.23 1.21 0.38
CA HIS A 50 -7.58 1.77 0.30
C HIS A 50 -7.93 2.58 1.56
N MET A 51 -8.98 3.41 1.48
CA MET A 51 -9.46 4.18 2.63
C MET A 51 -10.02 3.28 3.75
N PRO A 52 -10.11 3.75 5.00
CA PRO A 52 -10.84 3.04 6.04
C PRO A 52 -12.32 2.86 5.68
N GLY A 53 -12.91 1.76 6.11
CA GLY A 53 -14.32 1.43 5.80
C GLY A 53 -14.58 1.07 4.33
N PHE A 54 -13.56 0.93 3.49
CA PHE A 54 -13.74 0.51 2.10
C PHE A 54 -14.44 -0.85 2.00
N THR A 55 -15.51 -0.89 1.22
CA THR A 55 -16.13 -2.13 0.74
C THR A 55 -16.41 -2.01 -0.76
N PRO A 56 -16.32 -3.10 -1.55
CA PRO A 56 -16.59 -3.04 -3.00
C PRO A 56 -18.01 -2.56 -3.35
N ARG A 57 -18.96 -2.72 -2.41
CA ARG A 57 -20.34 -2.25 -2.51
C ARG A 57 -20.59 -1.06 -1.57
N LEU A 58 -19.65 -0.13 -1.49
CA LEU A 58 -19.83 1.10 -0.73
C LEU A 58 -21.05 1.85 -1.26
N THR A 59 -22.18 1.64 -0.62
CA THR A 59 -23.42 2.40 -0.79
C THR A 59 -23.64 3.13 0.52
N PRO A 60 -23.16 4.37 0.68
CA PRO A 60 -23.34 5.08 1.93
C PRO A 60 -24.82 5.42 2.08
N SER A 61 -25.54 4.65 2.90
CA SER A 61 -26.84 5.08 3.45
C SER A 61 -26.67 5.83 4.76
N ALA A 62 -25.47 5.74 5.38
CA ALA A 62 -25.09 6.38 6.62
C ALA A 62 -23.62 6.83 6.58
N ALA A 63 -23.27 7.81 7.42
CA ALA A 63 -21.92 8.32 7.55
C ALA A 63 -20.94 7.25 8.09
N LEU A 64 -19.71 7.27 7.60
CA LEU A 64 -18.59 6.49 8.11
C LEU A 64 -18.06 7.14 9.38
N THR A 65 -18.08 6.41 10.48
CA THR A 65 -17.68 6.92 11.80
C THR A 65 -16.23 6.54 12.14
N SER A 66 -15.71 7.05 13.26
CA SER A 66 -14.37 6.67 13.76
C SER A 66 -14.17 5.17 13.92
N ALA A 67 -15.25 4.40 14.17
CA ALA A 67 -15.20 2.96 14.36
C ALA A 67 -14.65 2.21 13.13
N VAL A 68 -14.86 2.71 11.90
CA VAL A 68 -14.28 2.10 10.70
C VAL A 68 -12.82 2.51 10.47
N VAL A 69 -12.38 3.59 11.12
CA VAL A 69 -11.01 4.12 11.04
C VAL A 69 -10.09 3.41 12.03
N GLU A 70 -10.57 3.06 13.22
CA GLU A 70 -9.79 2.40 14.27
C GLU A 70 -9.01 1.14 13.83
N PRO A 71 -9.61 0.12 13.19
CA PRO A 71 -8.88 -1.07 12.77
C PRO A 71 -7.85 -0.75 11.68
N TRP A 72 -8.17 0.17 10.77
CA TRP A 72 -7.23 0.64 9.75
C TRP A 72 -6.05 1.37 10.38
N ALA A 73 -6.31 2.27 11.33
CA ALA A 73 -5.30 3.04 12.05
C ALA A 73 -4.37 2.13 12.87
N ALA A 74 -4.94 1.14 13.57
CA ALA A 74 -4.16 0.15 14.31
C ALA A 74 -3.22 -0.64 13.39
N PHE A 75 -3.71 -1.09 12.23
CA PHE A 75 -2.90 -1.76 11.24
C PHE A 75 -1.77 -0.86 10.71
N MET A 76 -2.07 0.38 10.31
CA MET A 76 -1.05 1.30 9.77
C MET A 76 0.06 1.62 10.77
N ARG A 77 -0.28 1.78 12.05
CA ARG A 77 0.72 1.95 13.12
C ARG A 77 1.62 0.73 13.27
N GLN A 78 1.07 -0.49 13.18
CA GLN A 78 1.86 -1.72 13.21
C GLN A 78 2.83 -1.81 12.03
N GLN A 79 2.49 -1.21 10.89
CA GLN A 79 3.38 -1.09 9.72
C GLN A 79 4.41 0.05 9.85
N GLY A 80 4.40 0.80 10.96
CA GLY A 80 5.29 1.95 11.17
C GLY A 80 4.94 3.18 10.35
N ILE A 81 3.71 3.27 9.83
CA ILE A 81 3.22 4.47 9.13
C ILE A 81 3.02 5.60 10.14
N SER A 82 3.58 6.77 9.85
CA SER A 82 3.37 8.00 10.63
C SER A 82 2.63 9.09 9.86
N THR A 83 2.66 9.00 8.52
CA THR A 83 2.12 10.04 7.62
C THR A 83 1.12 9.44 6.64
N VAL A 84 -0.02 10.11 6.45
CA VAL A 84 -1.10 9.67 5.57
C VAL A 84 -1.37 10.73 4.51
N ILE A 85 -1.30 10.35 3.22
CA ILE A 85 -1.70 11.20 2.10
C ILE A 85 -3.09 10.75 1.61
N VAL A 86 -4.06 11.65 1.73
CA VAL A 86 -5.46 11.41 1.39
C VAL A 86 -5.77 11.98 0.01
N LEU A 87 -5.99 11.10 -0.96
CA LEU A 87 -6.26 11.46 -2.37
C LEU A 87 -7.75 11.68 -2.69
N LEU A 88 -8.60 11.59 -1.67
CA LEU A 88 -10.06 11.70 -1.79
C LEU A 88 -10.48 13.13 -2.18
N GLY A 89 -11.53 13.23 -3.01
CA GLY A 89 -12.22 14.49 -3.26
C GLY A 89 -13.04 14.93 -2.03
N LYS A 90 -13.59 16.15 -2.07
CA LYS A 90 -14.44 16.67 -0.98
C LYS A 90 -15.69 15.80 -0.76
N ASP A 91 -16.33 15.36 -1.84
CA ASP A 91 -17.54 14.53 -1.78
C ASP A 91 -17.27 13.13 -1.19
N GLU A 92 -16.08 12.61 -1.39
CA GLU A 92 -15.68 11.33 -0.79
C GLU A 92 -15.31 11.49 0.69
N LEU A 93 -14.77 12.65 1.07
CA LEU A 93 -14.45 12.96 2.47
C LEU A 93 -15.67 13.31 3.31
N SER A 94 -16.71 13.91 2.71
CA SER A 94 -17.95 14.24 3.43
C SER A 94 -18.74 13.00 3.87
N MET A 95 -18.35 11.82 3.40
CA MET A 95 -18.88 10.55 3.91
C MET A 95 -18.48 10.28 5.35
N PHE A 96 -17.45 10.95 5.89
CA PHE A 96 -16.97 10.73 7.26
C PHE A 96 -17.54 11.75 8.25
N ASP A 97 -18.07 11.24 9.36
CA ASP A 97 -18.50 12.04 10.50
C ASP A 97 -18.11 11.32 11.81
N PRO A 98 -17.15 11.86 12.61
CA PRO A 98 -16.43 13.12 12.41
C PRO A 98 -15.44 13.08 11.22
N SER A 99 -14.92 14.26 10.86
CA SER A 99 -13.92 14.46 9.78
C SER A 99 -12.79 13.43 9.83
N LEU A 100 -12.53 12.75 8.71
CA LEU A 100 -11.46 11.73 8.61
C LEU A 100 -10.09 12.28 9.02
N LEU A 101 -9.78 13.53 8.65
CA LEU A 101 -8.49 14.14 8.97
C LEU A 101 -8.33 14.37 10.48
N ASP A 102 -9.43 14.76 11.15
CA ASP A 102 -9.43 14.96 12.60
C ASP A 102 -9.27 13.62 13.32
N VAL A 103 -9.93 12.57 12.82
CA VAL A 103 -9.75 11.20 13.33
C VAL A 103 -8.30 10.74 13.14
N TYR A 104 -7.68 10.96 11.98
CA TYR A 104 -6.27 10.62 11.78
C TYR A 104 -5.35 11.38 12.72
N SER A 105 -5.57 12.67 12.93
CA SER A 105 -4.82 13.49 13.89
C SER A 105 -4.96 12.95 15.31
N ALA A 106 -6.17 12.64 15.75
CA ALA A 106 -6.44 12.04 17.06
C ALA A 106 -5.81 10.64 17.23
N GLN A 107 -5.59 9.92 16.12
CA GLN A 107 -4.92 8.62 16.09
C GLN A 107 -3.38 8.73 16.00
N GLY A 108 -2.84 9.95 15.97
CA GLY A 108 -1.40 10.23 15.96
C GLY A 108 -0.74 10.27 14.59
N PHE A 109 -1.51 10.35 13.50
CA PHE A 109 -0.96 10.48 12.15
C PHE A 109 -0.82 11.95 11.73
N THR A 110 0.22 12.23 10.96
CA THR A 110 0.27 13.47 10.16
C THR A 110 -0.52 13.24 8.87
N ALA A 111 -1.68 13.87 8.73
CA ALA A 111 -2.55 13.69 7.57
C ALA A 111 -2.46 14.87 6.60
N HIS A 112 -2.22 14.58 5.32
CA HIS A 112 -2.22 15.55 4.22
C HIS A 112 -3.40 15.27 3.27
N HIS A 113 -4.36 16.20 3.20
CA HIS A 113 -5.41 16.15 2.18
C HIS A 113 -4.91 16.75 0.87
N LEU A 114 -4.54 15.89 -0.05
CA LEU A 114 -3.99 16.26 -1.36
C LEU A 114 -4.76 15.46 -2.43
N PRO A 115 -5.97 15.89 -2.82
CA PRO A 115 -6.75 15.20 -3.84
C PRO A 115 -5.91 15.00 -5.10
N ALA A 116 -5.85 13.76 -5.60
CA ALA A 116 -4.96 13.39 -6.69
C ALA A 116 -5.17 14.28 -7.93
N ARG A 117 -6.44 14.46 -8.33
CA ARG A 117 -6.84 15.10 -9.59
C ARG A 117 -6.76 16.63 -9.60
N VAL A 118 -6.39 17.25 -8.48
CA VAL A 118 -6.31 18.71 -8.38
C VAL A 118 -4.97 19.19 -8.97
N PRO A 119 -4.98 20.14 -9.92
CA PRO A 119 -3.77 20.70 -10.50
C PRO A 119 -2.79 21.21 -9.45
N GLY A 120 -1.49 21.02 -9.69
CA GLY A 120 -0.41 21.45 -8.79
C GLY A 120 -0.27 20.64 -7.49
N ASN A 121 -1.03 19.56 -7.27
CA ASN A 121 -0.83 18.69 -6.10
C ASN A 121 0.32 17.71 -6.26
N PHE A 122 0.74 17.35 -7.49
CA PHE A 122 1.88 16.45 -7.69
C PHE A 122 3.14 16.90 -6.93
N PRO A 123 3.65 18.15 -7.12
CA PRO A 123 4.84 18.60 -6.39
C PRO A 123 4.66 18.56 -4.86
N LYS A 124 3.46 18.82 -4.34
CA LYS A 124 3.16 18.78 -2.91
C LYS A 124 3.19 17.35 -2.37
N ILE A 125 2.58 16.42 -3.09
CA ILE A 125 2.56 14.99 -2.75
C ILE A 125 3.99 14.45 -2.74
N THR A 126 4.76 14.76 -3.79
CA THR A 126 6.16 14.35 -3.90
C THR A 126 7.00 14.93 -2.77
N ALA A 127 6.83 16.21 -2.42
CA ALA A 127 7.57 16.83 -1.31
C ALA A 127 7.31 16.13 0.05
N VAL A 128 6.06 15.72 0.33
CA VAL A 128 5.74 14.94 1.55
C VAL A 128 6.47 13.60 1.56
N MET A 129 6.50 12.90 0.42
CA MET A 129 7.20 11.61 0.29
C MET A 129 8.71 11.75 0.41
N GLU A 130 9.31 12.78 -0.21
CA GLU A 130 10.73 13.08 -0.08
C GLU A 130 11.11 13.40 1.36
N GLN A 131 10.30 14.20 2.05
CA GLN A 131 10.54 14.51 3.46
C GLN A 131 10.52 13.23 4.31
N ALA A 132 9.58 12.33 4.06
CA ALA A 132 9.52 11.07 4.78
C ALA A 132 10.75 10.19 4.51
N ALA A 133 11.17 10.09 3.24
CA ALA A 133 12.39 9.37 2.85
C ALA A 133 13.63 9.95 3.53
N GLN A 134 13.76 11.28 3.61
CA GLN A 134 14.86 11.96 4.30
C GLN A 134 14.86 11.71 5.82
N GLN A 135 13.68 11.57 6.42
CA GLN A 135 13.50 11.34 7.84
C GLN A 135 13.55 9.85 8.23
N GLY A 136 13.59 8.93 7.26
CA GLY A 136 13.47 7.50 7.51
C GLY A 136 12.11 7.10 8.09
N THR A 137 11.05 7.86 7.78
CA THR A 137 9.68 7.59 8.21
C THR A 137 8.86 7.03 7.06
N ARG A 138 7.73 6.39 7.36
CA ARG A 138 6.88 5.76 6.33
C ARG A 138 5.60 6.55 6.08
N VAL A 139 5.25 6.65 4.80
CA VAL A 139 4.04 7.32 4.30
C VAL A 139 3.12 6.28 3.68
N VAL A 140 1.83 6.38 3.97
CA VAL A 140 0.80 5.66 3.20
C VAL A 140 -0.03 6.64 2.38
N VAL A 141 -0.32 6.27 1.14
CA VAL A 141 -1.20 6.99 0.23
C VAL A 141 -2.48 6.20 0.04
N HIS A 142 -3.63 6.84 0.20
CA HIS A 142 -4.89 6.16 -0.07
C HIS A 142 -5.86 6.99 -0.90
N CYS A 143 -6.68 6.28 -1.66
CA CYS A 143 -7.92 6.80 -2.25
C CYS A 143 -9.07 5.88 -1.80
N THR A 144 -10.16 5.80 -2.57
CA THR A 144 -11.31 4.94 -2.21
C THR A 144 -10.93 3.47 -2.21
N GLY A 145 -10.70 2.86 -3.38
CA GLY A 145 -10.29 1.44 -3.47
C GLY A 145 -8.78 1.20 -3.41
N GLY A 146 -7.97 2.26 -3.33
CA GLY A 146 -6.51 2.15 -3.36
C GLY A 146 -5.93 1.67 -4.69
N CYS A 147 -6.70 1.60 -5.77
CA CYS A 147 -6.22 1.02 -7.03
C CYS A 147 -5.69 2.09 -8.00
N HIS A 148 -6.58 2.81 -8.69
CA HIS A 148 -6.23 3.72 -9.79
C HIS A 148 -5.42 4.96 -9.37
N ARG A 149 -6.01 5.88 -8.58
CA ARG A 149 -5.33 7.12 -8.15
C ARG A 149 -4.05 6.84 -7.38
N VAL A 150 -4.07 5.82 -6.54
CA VAL A 150 -2.88 5.35 -5.82
C VAL A 150 -1.85 4.81 -6.82
N GLY A 151 -2.23 3.96 -7.76
CA GLY A 151 -1.34 3.46 -8.82
C GLY A 151 -0.67 4.58 -9.61
N THR A 152 -1.41 5.62 -10.00
CA THR A 152 -0.84 6.82 -10.65
C THR A 152 0.20 7.50 -9.77
N VAL A 153 -0.14 7.77 -8.51
CA VAL A 153 0.76 8.47 -7.57
C VAL A 153 2.02 7.65 -7.29
N LEU A 154 1.89 6.35 -7.03
CA LEU A 154 3.02 5.46 -6.76
C LEU A 154 3.92 5.31 -8.00
N THR A 155 3.34 5.21 -9.19
CA THR A 155 4.11 5.15 -10.45
C THR A 155 4.93 6.43 -10.65
N ALA A 156 4.32 7.60 -10.44
CA ALA A 156 5.01 8.88 -10.54
C ALA A 156 6.12 9.01 -9.50
N TRP A 157 5.88 8.56 -8.25
CA TRP A 157 6.90 8.51 -7.20
C TRP A 157 8.10 7.65 -7.60
N ILE A 158 7.88 6.43 -8.07
CA ILE A 158 8.96 5.50 -8.46
C ILE A 158 9.78 6.11 -9.60
N LYS A 159 9.09 6.66 -10.62
CA LYS A 159 9.74 7.37 -11.73
C LYS A 159 10.61 8.52 -11.22
N HIS A 160 10.08 9.35 -10.32
CA HIS A 160 10.77 10.51 -9.75
C HIS A 160 11.98 10.08 -8.91
N ARG A 161 11.78 9.13 -7.98
CA ARG A 161 12.76 8.75 -6.97
C ARG A 161 13.92 7.90 -7.53
N HIS A 162 13.64 7.08 -8.54
CA HIS A 162 14.59 6.11 -9.10
C HIS A 162 14.98 6.41 -10.55
N GLY A 163 14.46 7.48 -11.15
CA GLY A 163 14.84 7.90 -12.51
C GLY A 163 14.36 6.97 -13.64
N LEU A 164 13.37 6.11 -13.38
CA LEU A 164 12.90 5.12 -14.35
C LEU A 164 12.07 5.75 -15.47
N ALA A 165 11.97 5.03 -16.60
CA ALA A 165 10.97 5.36 -17.62
C ALA A 165 9.55 5.11 -17.08
N GLY A 166 8.54 5.81 -17.60
CA GLY A 166 7.18 5.74 -17.05
C GLY A 166 6.56 4.33 -17.12
N ASN A 167 6.79 3.63 -18.22
CA ASN A 167 6.37 2.23 -18.40
C ASN A 167 7.10 1.27 -17.45
N GLU A 168 8.40 1.51 -17.21
CA GLU A 168 9.21 0.71 -16.29
C GLU A 168 8.77 0.92 -14.84
N ALA A 169 8.56 2.18 -14.42
CA ALA A 169 8.02 2.50 -13.11
C ALA A 169 6.65 1.85 -12.87
N ALA A 170 5.78 1.88 -13.89
CA ALA A 170 4.47 1.25 -13.83
C ALA A 170 4.57 -0.29 -13.70
N HIS A 171 5.52 -0.90 -14.42
CA HIS A 171 5.77 -2.33 -14.34
C HIS A 171 6.28 -2.75 -12.96
N VAL A 172 7.25 -2.02 -12.41
CA VAL A 172 7.80 -2.26 -11.07
C VAL A 172 6.72 -2.13 -9.99
N MET A 173 5.87 -1.11 -10.11
CA MET A 173 4.73 -0.89 -9.21
C MET A 173 3.74 -2.07 -9.25
N ALA A 174 3.35 -2.50 -10.46
CA ALA A 174 2.42 -3.62 -10.63
C ALA A 174 3.01 -4.96 -10.17
N ALA A 175 4.32 -5.17 -10.36
CA ALA A 175 5.01 -6.37 -9.89
C ALA A 175 5.00 -6.44 -8.36
N ALA A 176 5.31 -5.33 -7.67
CA ALA A 176 5.22 -5.27 -6.21
C ALA A 176 3.78 -5.51 -5.73
N ALA A 177 2.78 -4.88 -6.36
CA ALA A 177 1.38 -5.10 -6.03
C ALA A 177 1.00 -6.60 -6.14
N THR A 178 1.38 -7.25 -7.24
CA THR A 178 1.13 -8.68 -7.48
C THR A 178 1.80 -9.56 -6.42
N GLN A 179 3.06 -9.27 -6.07
CA GLN A 179 3.80 -10.01 -5.04
C GLN A 179 3.12 -9.92 -3.67
N HIS A 180 2.47 -8.80 -3.37
CA HIS A 180 1.74 -8.57 -2.13
C HIS A 180 0.27 -8.99 -2.17
N GLY A 181 -0.22 -9.54 -3.29
CA GLY A 181 -1.61 -9.97 -3.45
C GLY A 181 -2.62 -8.82 -3.47
N VAL A 182 -2.19 -7.62 -3.85
CA VAL A 182 -3.02 -6.41 -3.90
C VAL A 182 -3.24 -5.94 -5.33
N ASN A 183 -4.31 -5.17 -5.55
CA ASN A 183 -4.59 -4.61 -6.87
C ASN A 183 -4.11 -3.16 -6.97
N ARG A 184 -3.28 -2.89 -7.97
CA ARG A 184 -2.89 -1.55 -8.41
C ARG A 184 -2.95 -1.48 -9.93
N GLU A 185 -3.62 -0.46 -10.43
CA GLU A 185 -3.74 -0.25 -11.86
C GLU A 185 -2.68 0.73 -12.36
N PRO A 186 -1.83 0.32 -13.31
CA PRO A 186 -0.93 1.22 -14.01
C PRO A 186 -1.67 2.39 -14.68
N PRO A 187 -1.19 3.64 -14.55
CA PRO A 187 -1.73 4.74 -15.34
C PRO A 187 -1.38 4.57 -16.82
N SER A 188 -2.18 5.16 -17.70
CA SER A 188 -1.74 5.39 -19.08
C SER A 188 -0.59 6.39 -19.10
N SER A 189 0.23 6.38 -20.17
CA SER A 189 1.31 7.36 -20.34
C SER A 189 0.80 8.80 -20.33
N VAL A 190 -0.37 9.04 -20.94
CA VAL A 190 -1.03 10.35 -20.96
C VAL A 190 -1.38 10.82 -19.54
N VAL A 191 -2.04 9.95 -18.75
CA VAL A 191 -2.41 10.29 -17.36
C VAL A 191 -1.17 10.52 -16.50
N LEU A 192 -0.13 9.69 -16.65
CA LEU A 192 1.11 9.85 -15.90
C LEU A 192 1.78 11.19 -16.21
N HIS A 193 1.89 11.56 -17.50
CA HIS A 193 2.45 12.85 -17.90
C HIS A 193 1.61 14.02 -17.38
N GLN A 194 0.29 14.00 -17.60
CA GLN A 194 -0.61 15.05 -17.11
C GLN A 194 -0.51 15.26 -15.59
N TYR A 195 -0.41 14.16 -14.83
CA TYR A 195 -0.21 14.25 -13.39
C TYR A 195 1.12 14.91 -13.03
N MET A 196 2.22 14.43 -13.62
CA MET A 196 3.56 14.90 -13.30
C MET A 196 3.82 16.34 -13.77
N ASP A 197 3.19 16.77 -14.86
CA ASP A 197 3.23 18.15 -15.36
C ASP A 197 2.36 19.10 -14.52
N GLY A 198 1.63 18.57 -13.53
CA GLY A 198 0.80 19.36 -12.61
C GLY A 198 -0.53 19.81 -13.19
N ALA A 199 -0.92 19.32 -14.36
CA ALA A 199 -2.16 19.70 -15.05
C ALA A 199 -3.43 19.16 -14.38
N GLY A 200 -3.31 18.16 -13.48
CA GLY A 200 -4.46 17.38 -13.01
C GLY A 200 -4.97 16.42 -14.10
N TRP A 201 -5.89 15.52 -13.75
CA TRP A 201 -6.48 14.53 -14.69
C TRP A 201 -7.81 13.96 -14.19
#